data_AF-Q025M9-F1
#
_entry.id   AF-Q025M9-F1
#
_cell.length_a   1.000
_cell.length_b   1.000
_cell.length_c   1.000
_cell.angle_alpha   90.00
_cell.angle_beta   90.00
_cell.angle_gamma   90.00
#
_symmetry.space_group_name_H-M   'P 1'
#
loop_
_entity.id
_entity.type
_entity.pdbx_description
1 polymer ?
#
loop_
_entity_poly.entity_id
_entity_poly.type
_entity_poly.pdbx_seq_one_letter_code
_entity_poly.pdbx_strand_id
1 'polypeptide(L)'
;MVAAKPGREPLPPRVTISPAQLLADGYDTATLAIDEASPVPPRIVIETAHAATLQELTGGPNGWHAQLRAGVIPGPIAVRVEFPGRPPAHAQFTAMLDTSDSALDGTPDFLRLDDADDQGAFRRWFTFLAETQFYQPRAGRAAEIVDCAALIRYAYREALRAHDGAWATAAHLPLAPGISSLAKYQYPFTPLAAGLFRVAPGRFQPADLTSGAFAQFADAKTLQLRNTHFVTRDLARAQPGDLLFYRQESGDMPFHSMIYLGESQIEKSAARYLVYHTGPGPDEIRRPTVEELLHFPEPEWRPLPDNPRFLGVYRWNILRTTS
;
A
#
# COMPACT_ATOMS: atom_id res chain seq x y z
N MET A 1 30.02 -22.34 58.01
CA MET A 1 29.21 -22.08 56.79
C MET A 1 28.90 -20.60 56.74
N VAL A 2 29.61 -19.85 55.90
CA VAL A 2 29.28 -18.44 55.65
C VAL A 2 28.12 -18.44 54.67
N ALA A 3 26.95 -17.97 55.11
CA ALA A 3 25.80 -17.77 54.24
C ALA A 3 26.18 -16.73 53.18
N ALA A 4 26.19 -17.16 51.91
CA ALA A 4 26.33 -16.25 50.79
C ALA A 4 25.20 -15.23 50.85
N LYS A 5 25.53 -13.93 50.92
CA LYS A 5 24.56 -12.86 50.75
C LYS A 5 23.90 -13.04 49.37
N PRO A 6 22.56 -12.98 49.25
CA PRO A 6 21.92 -13.02 47.95
C PRO A 6 22.44 -11.84 47.12
N GLY A 7 23.02 -12.16 45.96
CA GLY A 7 23.44 -11.14 45.00
C GLY A 7 22.23 -10.30 44.61
N ARG A 8 22.39 -8.97 44.61
CA ARG A 8 21.33 -8.04 44.22
C ARG A 8 20.92 -8.38 42.79
N GLU A 9 19.65 -8.72 42.56
CA GLU A 9 19.15 -8.97 41.21
C GLU A 9 19.37 -7.70 40.36
N PRO A 10 19.79 -7.85 39.08
CA PRO A 10 19.96 -6.71 38.19
C PRO A 10 18.63 -5.98 38.01
N LEU A 11 18.64 -4.65 38.09
CA LEU A 11 17.46 -3.85 37.78
C LEU A 11 17.26 -3.79 36.24
N PRO A 12 16.00 -3.64 35.77
CA PRO A 12 15.74 -3.36 34.37
C PRO A 12 16.40 -2.04 33.96
N PRO A 13 16.82 -1.90 32.69
CA PRO A 13 17.38 -0.64 32.20
C PRO A 13 16.34 0.48 32.26
N ARG A 14 16.78 1.72 32.45
CA ARG A 14 15.86 2.86 32.43
C ARG A 14 15.58 3.22 30.97
N VAL A 15 14.31 3.27 30.61
CA VAL A 15 13.87 3.59 29.24
C VAL A 15 12.97 4.82 29.24
N THR A 16 13.05 5.62 28.19
CA THR A 16 12.20 6.81 28.00
C THR A 16 11.89 6.96 26.52
N ILE A 17 10.62 7.19 26.20
CA ILE A 17 10.17 7.39 24.83
C ILE A 17 9.68 8.81 24.63
N SER A 18 10.09 9.45 23.53
CA SER A 18 9.67 10.81 23.20
C SER A 18 9.56 11.01 21.68
N PRO A 19 8.46 11.63 21.19
CA PRO A 19 7.26 11.97 21.96
C PRO A 19 6.49 10.71 22.39
N ALA A 20 5.63 10.85 23.41
CA ALA A 20 4.79 9.75 23.90
C ALA A 20 3.45 9.62 23.12
N GLN A 21 3.16 10.57 22.24
CA GLN A 21 2.01 10.57 21.35
C GLN A 21 2.50 10.83 19.93
N LEU A 22 2.07 10.00 18.99
CA LEU A 22 2.36 10.10 17.56
C LEU A 22 1.06 10.11 16.76
N LEU A 23 1.11 10.56 15.52
CA LEU A 23 0.06 10.28 14.54
C LEU A 23 0.16 8.84 14.04
N ALA A 24 -1.00 8.20 13.85
CA ALA A 24 -1.12 6.90 13.20
C ALA A 24 -1.16 7.09 11.66
N ASP A 25 -0.11 7.71 11.11
CA ASP A 25 -0.03 8.11 9.70
C ASP A 25 0.96 7.25 8.89
N GLY A 26 1.64 6.29 9.54
CA GLY A 26 2.65 5.44 8.92
C GLY A 26 4.03 6.07 8.77
N TYR A 27 4.25 7.29 9.27
CA TYR A 27 5.50 8.04 9.08
C TYR A 27 6.02 8.70 10.37
N ASP A 28 5.14 9.08 11.29
CA ASP A 28 5.53 9.76 12.52
C ASP A 28 6.42 8.88 13.40
N THR A 29 7.37 9.50 14.10
CA THR A 29 8.45 8.76 14.80
C THR A 29 8.64 9.17 16.25
N ALA A 30 8.98 8.18 17.08
CA ALA A 30 9.44 8.40 18.44
C ALA A 30 10.84 7.83 18.63
N THR A 31 11.61 8.49 19.50
CA THR A 31 12.91 8.01 19.95
C THR A 31 12.74 7.33 21.31
N LEU A 32 13.14 6.06 21.37
CA LEU A 32 13.29 5.31 22.61
C LEU A 32 14.75 5.40 23.08
N ALA A 33 14.99 6.17 24.12
CA ALA A 33 16.28 6.25 24.81
C ALA A 33 16.36 5.15 25.89
N ILE A 34 17.47 4.43 25.91
CA ILE A 34 17.75 3.31 26.80
C ILE A 34 19.05 3.62 27.55
N ASP A 35 18.93 4.01 28.81
CA ASP A 35 20.04 4.36 29.70
C ASP A 35 20.62 3.06 30.31
N GLU A 36 21.38 2.36 29.47
CA GLU A 36 22.13 1.16 29.82
C GLU A 36 23.35 1.02 28.92
N ALA A 37 24.54 1.24 29.48
CA ALA A 37 25.80 1.05 28.78
C ALA A 37 26.09 -0.45 28.63
N SER A 38 25.82 -0.99 27.44
CA SER A 38 26.06 -2.39 27.09
C SER A 38 26.79 -2.48 25.75
N PRO A 39 27.84 -3.32 25.64
CA PRO A 39 28.49 -3.60 24.36
C PRO A 39 27.62 -4.45 23.43
N VAL A 40 26.60 -5.13 23.97
CA VAL A 40 25.64 -5.94 23.21
C VAL A 40 24.39 -5.10 22.95
N PRO A 41 23.88 -5.02 21.70
CA PRO A 41 22.63 -4.32 21.40
C PRO A 41 21.45 -4.94 22.14
N PRO A 42 20.52 -4.10 22.66
CA PRO A 42 19.27 -4.60 23.20
C PRO A 42 18.41 -5.20 22.09
N ARG A 43 17.60 -6.20 22.45
CA ARG A 43 16.51 -6.64 21.60
C ARG A 43 15.29 -5.77 21.89
N ILE A 44 14.79 -5.09 20.85
CA ILE A 44 13.58 -4.28 20.91
C ILE A 44 12.42 -5.08 20.32
N VAL A 45 11.34 -5.20 21.08
CA VAL A 45 10.12 -5.91 20.67
C VAL A 45 8.95 -4.94 20.75
N ILE A 46 8.27 -4.76 19.63
CA ILE A 46 6.99 -4.05 19.57
C ILE A 46 5.90 -5.09 19.79
N GLU A 47 5.21 -5.02 20.91
CA GLU A 47 4.27 -6.07 21.34
C GLU A 47 2.90 -5.92 20.65
N THR A 48 2.57 -4.69 20.24
CA THR A 48 1.37 -4.41 19.45
C THR A 48 1.65 -4.67 17.97
N ALA A 49 1.19 -5.82 17.46
CA ALA A 49 1.42 -6.24 16.08
C ALA A 49 0.96 -5.18 15.07
N HIS A 50 1.79 -4.92 14.05
CA HIS A 50 1.54 -3.99 12.93
C HIS A 50 1.34 -2.51 13.32
N ALA A 51 1.43 -2.15 14.61
CA ALA A 51 1.18 -0.79 15.07
C ALA A 51 2.41 0.13 14.99
N ALA A 52 3.62 -0.43 14.92
CA ALA A 52 4.86 0.32 14.72
C ALA A 52 5.97 -0.58 14.17
N THR A 53 7.04 0.05 13.69
CA THR A 53 8.27 -0.62 13.22
C THR A 53 9.52 0.00 13.85
N LEU A 54 10.53 -0.82 14.12
CA LEU A 54 11.87 -0.34 14.46
C LEU A 54 12.61 0.02 13.16
N GLN A 55 13.00 1.29 13.04
CA GLN A 55 13.72 1.80 11.86
C GLN A 55 15.22 1.71 12.05
N GLU A 56 15.70 2.16 13.20
CA GLU A 56 17.13 2.25 13.49
C GLU A 56 17.39 1.94 14.96
N LEU A 57 18.55 1.34 15.25
CA LEU A 57 19.07 1.12 16.59
C LEU A 57 20.54 1.54 16.63
N THR A 58 20.84 2.60 17.38
CA THR A 58 22.20 3.14 17.51
C THR A 58 22.69 3.03 18.95
N GLY A 59 23.95 2.61 19.12
CA GLY A 59 24.62 2.52 20.41
C GLY A 59 25.57 3.70 20.62
N GLY A 60 25.73 4.10 21.88
CA GLY A 60 26.65 5.17 22.29
C GLY A 60 27.18 4.99 23.71
N PRO A 61 28.04 5.91 24.18
CA PRO A 61 28.69 5.81 25.49
C PRO A 61 27.71 5.75 26.67
N ASN A 62 26.54 6.37 26.50
CA ASN A 62 25.52 6.53 27.53
C ASN A 62 24.31 5.61 27.31
N GLY A 63 24.44 4.59 26.45
CA GLY A 63 23.38 3.62 26.17
C GLY A 63 22.93 3.60 24.72
N TRP A 64 21.66 3.26 24.49
CA TRP A 64 21.12 2.96 23.17
C TRP A 64 19.94 3.87 22.80
N HIS A 65 19.80 4.16 21.51
CA HIS A 65 18.66 4.89 20.96
C HIS A 65 18.01 4.06 19.86
N ALA A 66 16.70 3.85 19.96
CA ALA A 66 15.90 3.21 18.92
C ALA A 66 14.94 4.22 18.31
N GLN A 67 14.94 4.32 16.98
CA GLN A 67 13.94 5.09 16.24
C GLN A 67 12.76 4.16 15.90
N LEU A 68 11.58 4.50 16.40
CA LEU A 68 10.34 3.77 16.19
C LEU A 68 9.43 4.60 15.30
N ARG A 69 8.89 3.99 14.24
CA ARG A 69 7.92 4.62 13.35
C ARG A 69 6.53 4.05 13.62
N ALA A 70 5.54 4.91 13.87
CA ALA A 70 4.15 4.50 14.00
C ALA A 70 3.63 3.94 12.68
N GLY A 71 2.80 2.91 12.75
CA GLY A 71 1.96 2.47 11.62
C GLY A 71 0.69 3.31 11.52
N VAL A 72 -0.31 2.79 10.81
CA VAL A 72 -1.63 3.44 10.66
C VAL A 72 -2.68 2.95 11.65
N ILE A 73 -2.35 1.97 12.51
CA ILE A 73 -3.30 1.43 13.49
C ILE A 73 -3.21 2.29 14.77
N PRO A 74 -4.30 2.97 15.17
CA PRO A 74 -4.28 3.79 16.37
C PRO A 74 -4.35 2.95 17.64
N GLY A 75 -3.87 3.52 18.75
CA GLY A 75 -3.98 2.95 20.08
C GLY A 75 -2.64 2.90 20.82
N PRO A 76 -2.65 2.28 22.02
CA PRO A 76 -1.45 2.12 22.83
C PRO A 76 -0.48 1.11 22.18
N ILE A 77 0.80 1.49 22.12
CA ILE A 77 1.88 0.68 21.56
C ILE A 77 2.88 0.38 22.66
N ALA A 78 2.95 -0.89 23.06
CA ALA A 78 3.88 -1.37 24.07
C ALA A 78 5.20 -1.80 23.42
N VAL A 79 6.31 -1.37 24.01
CA VAL A 79 7.67 -1.67 23.57
C VAL A 79 8.42 -2.33 24.72
N ARG A 80 8.97 -3.51 24.47
CA ARG A 80 9.79 -4.27 25.42
C ARG A 80 11.25 -4.25 24.99
N VAL A 81 12.13 -3.95 25.95
CA VAL A 81 13.58 -3.85 25.77
C VAL A 81 14.25 -4.95 26.59
N GLU A 82 15.00 -5.81 25.92
CA GLU A 82 15.65 -6.97 26.54
C GLU A 82 17.18 -6.87 26.42
N PHE A 83 17.88 -7.02 27.54
CA PHE A 83 19.31 -7.29 27.59
C PHE A 83 19.58 -8.68 28.14
N PRO A 84 20.65 -9.35 27.70
CA PRO A 84 21.08 -10.61 28.30
C PRO A 84 21.33 -10.46 29.80
N GLY A 85 20.74 -11.37 30.60
CA GLY A 85 20.97 -11.43 32.05
C GLY A 85 20.30 -10.33 32.88
N ARG A 86 19.34 -9.57 32.31
CA ARG A 86 18.58 -8.53 33.01
C ARG A 86 17.07 -8.70 32.85
N PRO A 87 16.27 -8.24 33.81
CA PRO A 87 14.83 -8.11 33.60
C PRO A 87 14.52 -7.17 32.43
N PRO A 88 13.45 -7.43 31.65
CA PRO A 88 13.05 -6.56 30.56
C PRO A 88 12.57 -5.20 31.08
N ALA A 89 12.83 -4.14 30.32
CA ALA A 89 12.20 -2.84 30.52
C ALA A 89 11.06 -2.64 29.53
N HIS A 90 10.11 -1.79 29.91
CA HIS A 90 8.92 -1.50 29.11
C HIS A 90 8.77 0.01 28.92
N ALA A 91 8.44 0.40 27.70
CA ALA A 91 8.01 1.74 27.34
C ALA A 91 6.68 1.67 26.60
N GLN A 92 5.95 2.77 26.57
CA GLN A 92 4.69 2.86 25.86
C GLN A 92 4.54 4.26 25.24
N PHE A 93 4.00 4.30 24.03
CA PHE A 93 3.51 5.50 23.37
C PHE A 93 2.13 5.23 22.78
N THR A 94 1.43 6.26 22.33
CA THR A 94 0.09 6.13 21.75
C THR A 94 0.09 6.70 20.34
N ALA A 95 -0.40 5.92 19.37
CA ALA A 95 -0.68 6.40 18.03
C ALA A 95 -2.12 6.92 17.93
N MET A 96 -2.29 8.15 17.46
CA MET A 96 -3.57 8.86 17.36
C MET A 96 -4.03 8.86 15.91
N LEU A 97 -5.26 8.40 15.65
CA LEU A 97 -5.82 8.46 14.30
C LEU A 97 -6.23 9.89 13.96
N ASP A 98 -5.67 10.43 12.89
CA ASP A 98 -6.23 11.58 12.20
C ASP A 98 -7.24 11.09 11.14
N THR A 99 -8.45 11.63 11.16
CA THR A 99 -9.53 11.26 10.23
C THR A 99 -9.73 12.30 9.13
N SER A 100 -8.75 13.17 8.92
CA SER A 100 -8.76 14.17 7.86
C SER A 100 -8.82 13.53 6.47
N ASP A 101 -9.47 14.25 5.55
CA ASP A 101 -9.55 13.97 4.11
C ASP A 101 -9.28 15.29 3.40
N SER A 102 -8.00 15.66 3.35
CA SER A 102 -7.57 16.98 2.90
C SER A 102 -7.88 17.23 1.43
N ALA A 103 -8.02 16.18 0.62
CA ALA A 103 -8.43 16.30 -0.79
C ALA A 103 -9.95 16.32 -0.99
N LEU A 104 -10.73 16.08 0.07
CA LEU A 104 -12.20 16.02 0.07
C LEU A 104 -12.77 15.03 -0.95
N ASP A 105 -12.04 13.94 -1.23
CA ASP A 105 -12.39 12.95 -2.25
C ASP A 105 -12.89 11.61 -1.68
N GLY A 106 -13.06 11.54 -0.36
CA GLY A 106 -13.52 10.34 0.33
C GLY A 106 -12.39 9.42 0.78
N THR A 107 -11.14 9.69 0.39
CA THR A 107 -9.95 8.94 0.78
C THR A 107 -9.29 9.65 1.97
N PRO A 108 -9.29 9.06 3.17
CA PRO A 108 -8.68 9.70 4.33
C PRO A 108 -7.15 9.76 4.18
N ASP A 109 -6.54 10.76 4.80
CA ASP A 109 -5.12 11.07 4.65
C ASP A 109 -4.22 9.96 5.22
N PHE A 110 -4.67 9.24 6.25
CA PHE A 110 -3.95 8.07 6.77
C PHE A 110 -3.81 6.92 5.75
N LEU A 111 -4.59 6.91 4.66
CA LEU A 111 -4.41 5.96 3.56
C LEU A 111 -3.49 6.49 2.44
N ARG A 112 -3.30 7.80 2.31
CA ARG A 112 -2.52 8.38 1.20
C ARG A 112 -1.03 8.08 1.36
N LEU A 113 -0.35 7.81 0.25
CA LEU A 113 1.10 7.61 0.24
C LEU A 113 1.78 8.96 0.06
N ASP A 114 2.15 9.60 1.17
CA ASP A 114 2.77 10.93 1.16
C ASP A 114 4.27 10.89 0.83
N ASP A 115 4.93 9.76 1.12
CA ASP A 115 6.33 9.53 0.82
C ASP A 115 6.54 9.10 -0.65
N ALA A 116 7.56 9.67 -1.30
CA ALA A 116 7.83 9.44 -2.71
C ALA A 116 8.31 8.01 -3.00
N ASP A 117 9.02 7.37 -2.07
CA ASP A 117 9.47 5.99 -2.23
C ASP A 117 8.28 5.04 -2.12
N ASP A 118 7.33 5.29 -1.22
CA ASP A 118 6.08 4.52 -1.11
C ASP A 118 5.19 4.68 -2.33
N GLN A 119 5.03 5.89 -2.86
CA GLN A 119 4.33 6.11 -4.14
C GLN A 119 4.99 5.35 -5.29
N GLY A 120 6.33 5.38 -5.34
CA GLY A 120 7.11 4.66 -6.33
C GLY A 120 6.97 3.14 -6.19
N ALA A 121 7.05 2.62 -4.97
CA ALA A 121 6.88 1.21 -4.65
C ALA A 121 5.48 0.72 -5.05
N PHE A 122 4.44 1.47 -4.68
CA PHE A 122 3.07 1.16 -5.07
C PHE A 122 2.91 1.07 -6.59
N ARG A 123 3.38 2.08 -7.35
CA ARG A 123 3.27 2.08 -8.82
C ARG A 123 4.00 0.89 -9.44
N ARG A 124 5.22 0.60 -8.98
CA ARG A 124 6.02 -0.53 -9.49
C ARG A 124 5.35 -1.87 -9.20
N TRP A 125 4.90 -2.11 -7.97
CA TRP A 125 4.19 -3.33 -7.62
C TRP A 125 2.86 -3.46 -8.36
N PHE A 126 2.05 -2.40 -8.38
CA PHE A 126 0.76 -2.38 -9.05
C PHE A 126 0.87 -2.75 -10.53
N THR A 127 1.81 -2.13 -11.25
CA THR A 127 2.04 -2.42 -12.68
C THR A 127 2.67 -3.78 -12.91
N PHE A 128 3.66 -4.19 -12.10
CA PHE A 128 4.29 -5.50 -12.20
C PHE A 128 3.29 -6.64 -11.99
N LEU A 129 2.46 -6.53 -10.94
CA LEU A 129 1.47 -7.56 -10.58
C LEU A 129 0.37 -7.67 -11.63
N ALA A 130 -0.08 -6.53 -12.18
CA ALA A 130 -1.03 -6.52 -13.29
C ALA A 130 -0.44 -7.14 -14.57
N GLU A 131 0.79 -6.76 -14.93
CA GLU A 131 1.47 -7.27 -16.12
C GLU A 131 1.75 -8.77 -16.02
N THR A 132 2.15 -9.26 -14.85
CA THR A 132 2.43 -10.68 -14.59
C THR A 132 1.24 -11.57 -14.99
N GLN A 133 0.00 -11.10 -14.79
CA GLN A 133 -1.19 -11.90 -15.10
C GLN A 133 -1.33 -12.18 -16.61
N PHE A 134 -0.77 -11.33 -17.47
CA PHE A 134 -0.72 -11.59 -18.93
C PHE A 134 0.12 -12.82 -19.25
N TYR A 135 1.24 -13.01 -18.55
CA TYR A 135 2.16 -14.14 -18.77
C TYR A 135 1.71 -15.43 -18.08
N GLN A 136 0.72 -15.35 -17.19
CA GLN A 136 0.19 -16.53 -16.52
C GLN A 136 -0.86 -17.25 -17.39
N PRO A 137 -0.78 -18.60 -17.48
CA PRO A 137 -1.87 -19.37 -18.07
C PRO A 137 -3.14 -19.15 -17.25
N ARG A 138 -4.32 -19.24 -17.89
CA ARG A 138 -5.61 -19.01 -17.23
C ARG A 138 -5.79 -19.80 -15.92
N ALA A 139 -5.34 -21.05 -15.88
CA ALA A 139 -5.41 -21.90 -14.69
C ALA A 139 -4.49 -21.47 -13.53
N GLY A 140 -3.46 -20.68 -13.81
CA GLY A 140 -2.53 -20.15 -12.81
C GLY A 140 -2.87 -18.74 -12.31
N ARG A 141 -3.82 -18.05 -12.96
CA ARG A 141 -4.25 -16.70 -12.55
C ARG A 141 -5.02 -16.77 -11.23
N ALA A 142 -4.97 -15.67 -10.48
CA ALA A 142 -5.82 -15.54 -9.30
C ALA A 142 -7.31 -15.65 -9.70
N ALA A 143 -8.03 -16.56 -9.04
CA ALA A 143 -9.40 -16.93 -9.40
C ALA A 143 -10.41 -15.76 -9.34
N GLU A 144 -10.07 -14.68 -8.62
CA GLU A 144 -10.92 -13.50 -8.57
C GLU A 144 -10.85 -12.63 -9.83
N ILE A 145 -9.82 -12.78 -10.67
CA ILE A 145 -9.63 -11.97 -11.87
C ILE A 145 -10.55 -12.49 -12.96
N VAL A 146 -11.76 -11.94 -12.99
CA VAL A 146 -12.85 -12.32 -13.92
C VAL A 146 -13.30 -11.16 -14.82
N ASP A 147 -12.85 -9.95 -14.54
CA ASP A 147 -13.16 -8.73 -15.29
C ASP A 147 -12.05 -7.68 -15.15
N CYS A 148 -12.21 -6.54 -15.85
CA CYS A 148 -11.22 -5.46 -15.85
C CYS A 148 -11.04 -4.82 -14.47
N ALA A 149 -12.12 -4.63 -13.71
CA ALA A 149 -12.06 -4.09 -12.37
C ALA A 149 -11.45 -5.09 -11.39
N ALA A 150 -11.68 -6.39 -11.58
CA ALA A 150 -11.10 -7.45 -10.76
C ALA A 150 -9.57 -7.53 -10.91
N LEU A 151 -9.04 -7.41 -12.13
CA LEU A 151 -7.59 -7.29 -12.37
C LEU A 151 -7.01 -6.08 -11.62
N ILE A 152 -7.69 -4.93 -11.72
CA ILE A 152 -7.27 -3.70 -11.05
C ILE A 152 -7.30 -3.88 -9.53
N ARG A 153 -8.38 -4.43 -8.97
CA ARG A 153 -8.53 -4.66 -7.53
C ARG A 153 -7.48 -5.64 -6.99
N TYR A 154 -7.22 -6.72 -7.72
CA TYR A 154 -6.17 -7.68 -7.42
C TYR A 154 -4.81 -6.97 -7.34
N ALA A 155 -4.42 -6.27 -8.41
CA ALA A 155 -3.13 -5.59 -8.46
C ALA A 155 -3.00 -4.52 -7.36
N TYR A 156 -4.06 -3.75 -7.09
CA TYR A 156 -4.08 -2.71 -6.05
C TYR A 156 -3.88 -3.31 -4.65
N ARG A 157 -4.65 -4.36 -4.32
CA ARG A 157 -4.58 -5.01 -3.01
C ARG A 157 -3.22 -5.67 -2.79
N GLU A 158 -2.75 -6.43 -3.79
CA GLU A 158 -1.50 -7.15 -3.67
C GLU A 158 -0.30 -6.20 -3.62
N ALA A 159 -0.36 -5.06 -4.32
CA ALA A 159 0.66 -4.01 -4.21
C ALA A 159 0.77 -3.37 -2.82
N LEU A 160 -0.23 -3.54 -1.94
CA LEU A 160 -0.22 -3.00 -0.58
C LEU A 160 0.14 -4.05 0.49
N ARG A 161 0.43 -5.30 0.10
CA ARG A 161 0.87 -6.33 1.05
C ARG A 161 2.34 -6.13 1.43
N ALA A 162 2.74 -6.82 2.49
CA ALA A 162 4.16 -7.07 2.73
C ALA A 162 4.67 -8.07 1.66
N HIS A 163 5.68 -7.67 0.89
CA HIS A 163 6.27 -8.48 -0.19
C HIS A 163 7.46 -9.28 0.34
N ASP A 164 7.20 -10.18 1.29
CA ASP A 164 8.19 -11.10 1.85
C ASP A 164 8.26 -12.42 1.06
N GLY A 165 9.13 -13.34 1.49
CA GLY A 165 9.29 -14.64 0.84
C GLY A 165 8.04 -15.54 0.90
N ALA A 166 7.22 -15.40 1.95
CA ALA A 166 5.97 -16.16 2.07
C ALA A 166 4.93 -15.64 1.08
N TRP A 167 4.81 -14.31 0.94
CA TRP A 167 3.98 -13.68 -0.07
C TRP A 167 4.41 -14.06 -1.49
N ALA A 168 5.71 -14.00 -1.81
CA ALA A 168 6.21 -14.32 -3.14
C ALA A 168 5.91 -15.78 -3.55
N THR A 169 6.02 -16.71 -2.59
CA THR A 169 5.68 -18.12 -2.79
C THR A 169 4.19 -18.30 -3.07
N ALA A 170 3.33 -17.63 -2.29
CA ALA A 170 1.88 -17.67 -2.46
C ALA A 170 1.40 -17.01 -3.76
N ALA A 171 2.10 -15.96 -4.21
CA ALA A 171 1.82 -15.26 -5.47
C ALA A 171 2.32 -16.03 -6.71
N HIS A 172 2.98 -17.18 -6.53
CA HIS A 172 3.56 -18.00 -7.59
C HIS A 172 4.47 -17.22 -8.55
N LEU A 173 5.24 -16.29 -7.98
CA LEU A 173 6.21 -15.51 -8.76
C LEU A 173 7.51 -16.32 -8.92
N PRO A 174 7.91 -16.72 -10.14
CA PRO A 174 9.14 -17.48 -10.36
C PRO A 174 10.39 -16.69 -9.99
N LEU A 175 10.33 -15.36 -10.06
CA LEU A 175 11.34 -14.43 -9.56
C LEU A 175 10.64 -13.20 -8.99
N ALA A 176 10.82 -12.92 -7.71
CA ALA A 176 10.35 -11.68 -7.11
C ALA A 176 11.22 -10.51 -7.60
N PRO A 177 10.64 -9.42 -8.12
CA PRO A 177 11.40 -8.26 -8.54
C PRO A 177 12.01 -7.58 -7.30
N GLY A 178 13.14 -6.89 -7.47
CA GLY A 178 13.83 -6.14 -6.40
C GLY A 178 13.10 -4.85 -5.99
N ILE A 179 11.77 -4.88 -5.88
CA ILE A 179 10.94 -3.74 -5.50
C ILE A 179 10.73 -3.78 -3.98
N SER A 180 11.05 -2.70 -3.27
CA SER A 180 10.77 -2.59 -1.83
C SER A 180 9.27 -2.66 -1.53
N SER A 181 8.89 -3.18 -0.36
CA SER A 181 7.52 -3.02 0.15
C SER A 181 7.26 -1.57 0.57
N LEU A 182 5.99 -1.19 0.67
CA LEU A 182 5.60 0.09 1.24
C LEU A 182 5.92 0.13 2.74
N ALA A 183 6.35 1.29 3.22
CA ALA A 183 6.70 1.54 4.61
C ALA A 183 5.48 1.98 5.43
N LYS A 184 4.56 2.78 4.86
CA LYS A 184 3.44 3.40 5.60
C LYS A 184 2.57 2.38 6.33
N TYR A 185 2.18 1.30 5.66
CA TYR A 185 1.36 0.24 6.24
C TYR A 185 1.41 -1.06 5.43
N GLN A 186 0.91 -2.13 6.05
CA GLN A 186 0.81 -3.47 5.45
C GLN A 186 -0.65 -3.88 5.40
N TYR A 187 -1.22 -4.06 4.21
CA TYR A 187 -2.58 -4.58 4.06
C TYR A 187 -2.69 -6.01 4.64
N PRO A 188 -3.76 -6.37 5.38
CA PRO A 188 -5.00 -5.61 5.63
C PRO A 188 -5.01 -4.84 6.96
N PHE A 189 -3.85 -4.50 7.51
CA PHE A 189 -3.72 -3.89 8.83
C PHE A 189 -3.84 -2.36 8.74
N THR A 190 -5.08 -1.90 8.60
CA THR A 190 -5.46 -0.47 8.57
C THR A 190 -6.64 -0.19 9.51
N PRO A 191 -6.97 1.07 9.83
CA PRO A 191 -8.21 1.42 10.55
C PRO A 191 -9.49 0.94 9.88
N LEU A 192 -9.44 0.65 8.57
CA LEU A 192 -10.55 0.14 7.77
C LEU A 192 -10.50 -1.38 7.58
N ALA A 193 -9.58 -2.06 8.29
CA ALA A 193 -9.26 -3.47 8.12
C ALA A 193 -9.03 -3.81 6.63
N ALA A 194 -9.76 -4.79 6.11
CA ALA A 194 -9.68 -5.19 4.71
C ALA A 194 -10.39 -4.22 3.72
N GLY A 195 -11.08 -3.18 4.20
CA GLY A 195 -11.72 -2.20 3.34
C GLY A 195 -10.70 -1.37 2.57
N LEU A 196 -10.71 -1.48 1.24
CA LEU A 196 -9.75 -0.80 0.36
C LEU A 196 -10.38 0.34 -0.43
N PHE A 197 -11.60 0.11 -0.91
CA PHE A 197 -12.23 0.98 -1.90
C PHE A 197 -13.38 1.75 -1.29
N ARG A 198 -13.37 3.07 -1.48
CA ARG A 198 -14.50 3.93 -1.17
C ARG A 198 -15.68 3.55 -2.07
N VAL A 199 -16.81 3.18 -1.46
CA VAL A 199 -18.07 2.83 -2.16
C VAL A 199 -19.20 3.82 -1.88
N ALA A 200 -19.09 4.59 -0.79
CA ALA A 200 -20.03 5.66 -0.45
C ALA A 200 -19.65 7.01 -1.11
N PRO A 201 -20.62 7.89 -1.41
CA PRO A 201 -20.34 9.25 -1.86
C PRO A 201 -19.81 10.16 -0.76
N GLY A 202 -19.29 11.32 -1.18
CA GLY A 202 -18.84 12.39 -0.30
C GLY A 202 -17.48 12.17 0.33
N ARG A 203 -17.07 13.17 1.10
CA ARG A 203 -15.84 13.18 1.91
C ARG A 203 -15.83 12.06 2.96
N PHE A 204 -14.64 11.71 3.43
CA PHE A 204 -14.50 10.80 4.55
C PHE A 204 -15.13 11.39 5.81
N GLN A 205 -15.85 10.58 6.58
CA GLN A 205 -16.36 10.92 7.91
C GLN A 205 -15.88 9.88 8.92
N PRO A 206 -15.66 10.23 10.20
CA PRO A 206 -15.23 9.25 11.21
C PRO A 206 -16.12 8.01 11.32
N ALA A 207 -17.43 8.14 11.06
CA ALA A 207 -18.36 7.01 11.03
C ALA A 207 -18.07 6.00 9.89
N ASP A 208 -17.33 6.40 8.85
CA ASP A 208 -16.95 5.54 7.72
C ASP A 208 -16.00 4.42 8.12
N LEU A 209 -15.36 4.52 9.30
CA LEU A 209 -14.55 3.45 9.89
C LEU A 209 -15.37 2.16 10.13
N THR A 210 -16.70 2.28 10.30
CA THR A 210 -17.57 1.14 10.62
C THR A 210 -18.85 1.07 9.78
N SER A 211 -19.17 2.10 8.99
CA SER A 211 -20.45 2.19 8.25
C SER A 211 -20.56 1.30 7.00
N GLY A 212 -19.46 0.68 6.57
CA GLY A 212 -19.40 -0.01 5.27
C GLY A 212 -19.18 0.93 4.09
N ALA A 213 -18.77 2.18 4.32
CA ALA A 213 -18.37 3.12 3.29
C ALA A 213 -17.12 2.68 2.50
N PHE A 214 -16.36 1.72 3.04
CA PHE A 214 -15.23 1.05 2.39
C PHE A 214 -15.49 -0.46 2.25
N ALA A 215 -15.09 -1.01 1.11
CA ALA A 215 -15.24 -2.43 0.80
C ALA A 215 -14.01 -3.00 0.11
N GLN A 216 -13.92 -4.33 0.04
CA GLN A 216 -12.93 -5.05 -0.76
C GLN A 216 -13.30 -5.09 -2.26
N PHE A 217 -14.55 -4.78 -2.58
CA PHE A 217 -15.09 -4.79 -3.93
C PHE A 217 -15.43 -3.37 -4.39
N ALA A 218 -15.11 -3.07 -5.64
CA ALA A 218 -15.51 -1.89 -6.38
C ALA A 218 -15.53 -2.24 -7.87
N ASP A 219 -16.62 -1.91 -8.56
CA ASP A 219 -16.70 -2.02 -10.02
C ASP A 219 -15.93 -0.87 -10.70
N ALA A 220 -15.75 -0.95 -12.03
CA ALA A 220 -15.00 0.05 -12.78
C ALA A 220 -15.57 1.47 -12.61
N LYS A 221 -16.90 1.60 -12.51
CA LYS A 221 -17.57 2.90 -12.27
C LYS A 221 -17.20 3.46 -10.90
N THR A 222 -17.24 2.63 -9.86
CA THR A 222 -16.92 3.00 -8.47
C THR A 222 -15.44 3.36 -8.34
N LEU A 223 -14.56 2.63 -9.01
CA LEU A 223 -13.13 2.96 -9.07
C LEU A 223 -12.91 4.33 -9.72
N GLN A 224 -13.52 4.57 -10.88
CA GLN A 224 -13.43 5.85 -11.60
C GLN A 224 -13.97 7.02 -10.75
N LEU A 225 -15.14 6.86 -10.14
CA LEU A 225 -15.83 7.97 -9.49
C LEU A 225 -15.34 8.27 -8.06
N ARG A 226 -14.75 7.28 -7.36
CA ARG A 226 -14.52 7.39 -5.91
C ARG A 226 -13.10 7.07 -5.47
N ASN A 227 -12.35 6.32 -6.26
CA ASN A 227 -11.01 5.84 -5.85
C ASN A 227 -9.89 6.44 -6.70
N THR A 228 -10.27 7.21 -7.71
CA THR A 228 -9.36 7.90 -8.61
C THR A 228 -9.82 9.34 -8.86
N HIS A 229 -8.91 10.18 -9.35
CA HIS A 229 -9.18 11.52 -9.83
C HIS A 229 -8.74 11.65 -11.28
N PHE A 230 -9.45 12.49 -12.04
CA PHE A 230 -9.14 12.77 -13.43
C PHE A 230 -7.80 13.51 -13.56
N VAL A 231 -6.96 13.06 -14.49
CA VAL A 231 -5.67 13.69 -14.81
C VAL A 231 -5.78 14.47 -16.12
N THR A 232 -6.20 13.81 -17.19
CA THR A 232 -6.18 14.36 -18.54
C THR A 232 -6.87 13.42 -19.55
N ARG A 233 -7.13 13.89 -20.77
CA ARG A 233 -7.52 13.05 -21.91
C ARG A 233 -6.36 12.80 -22.88
N ASP A 234 -5.17 13.32 -22.59
CA ASP A 234 -3.96 13.08 -23.39
C ASP A 234 -3.15 11.91 -22.82
N LEU A 235 -3.14 10.78 -23.53
CA LEU A 235 -2.41 9.58 -23.10
C LEU A 235 -0.90 9.83 -22.89
N ALA A 236 -0.29 10.81 -23.57
CA ALA A 236 1.13 11.12 -23.39
C ALA A 236 1.48 11.60 -21.98
N ARG A 237 0.48 12.04 -21.21
CA ARG A 237 0.62 12.52 -19.83
C ARG A 237 0.36 11.43 -18.77
N ALA A 238 0.06 10.21 -19.18
CA ALA A 238 -0.14 9.09 -18.26
C ALA A 238 1.18 8.66 -17.60
N GLN A 239 1.10 8.30 -16.32
CA GLN A 239 2.20 7.70 -15.57
C GLN A 239 1.92 6.23 -15.30
N PRO A 240 2.96 5.37 -15.14
CA PRO A 240 2.78 3.97 -14.76
C PRO A 240 1.83 3.80 -13.57
N GLY A 241 0.82 2.96 -13.75
CA GLY A 241 -0.23 2.68 -12.77
C GLY A 241 -1.45 3.60 -12.83
N ASP A 242 -1.46 4.62 -13.70
CA ASP A 242 -2.67 5.36 -14.02
C ASP A 242 -3.65 4.45 -14.78
N LEU A 243 -4.95 4.75 -14.65
CA LEU A 243 -6.04 3.99 -15.25
C LEU A 243 -6.66 4.76 -16.42
N LEU A 244 -6.96 4.06 -17.50
CA LEU A 244 -7.80 4.56 -18.56
C LEU A 244 -9.21 4.05 -18.35
N PHE A 245 -10.20 4.93 -18.37
CA PHE A 245 -11.61 4.53 -18.29
C PHE A 245 -12.34 4.82 -19.60
N TYR A 246 -13.25 3.92 -19.95
CA TYR A 246 -14.13 4.03 -21.11
C TYR A 246 -15.58 3.84 -20.70
N ARG A 247 -16.50 4.49 -21.41
CA ARG A 247 -17.95 4.30 -21.28
C ARG A 247 -18.49 3.66 -22.55
N GLN A 248 -19.13 2.50 -22.41
CA GLN A 248 -19.84 1.83 -23.49
C GLN A 248 -21.31 2.26 -23.53
N GLU A 249 -21.92 2.24 -24.71
CA GLU A 249 -23.32 2.65 -24.92
C GLU A 249 -24.32 1.55 -24.52
N SER A 250 -23.90 0.30 -24.56
CA SER A 250 -24.76 -0.88 -24.33
C SER A 250 -23.97 -2.03 -23.72
N GLY A 251 -24.55 -2.68 -22.71
CA GLY A 251 -24.02 -3.88 -22.07
C GLY A 251 -24.28 -3.92 -20.56
N ASP A 252 -24.20 -5.11 -19.97
CA ASP A 252 -24.35 -5.30 -18.51
C ASP A 252 -23.21 -4.62 -17.71
N MET A 253 -22.10 -4.28 -18.38
CA MET A 253 -20.96 -3.56 -17.81
C MET A 253 -20.64 -2.30 -18.65
N PRO A 254 -21.29 -1.16 -18.38
CA PRO A 254 -21.13 0.05 -19.21
C PRO A 254 -19.77 0.77 -19.03
N PHE A 255 -18.91 0.26 -18.16
CA PHE A 255 -17.58 0.82 -17.89
C PHE A 255 -16.51 -0.23 -18.18
N HIS A 256 -15.50 0.17 -18.95
CA HIS A 256 -14.29 -0.61 -19.18
C HIS A 256 -13.08 0.16 -18.67
N SER A 257 -12.05 -0.57 -18.27
CA SER A 257 -10.84 0.03 -17.72
C SER A 257 -9.58 -0.71 -18.16
N MET A 258 -8.51 0.05 -18.35
CA MET A 258 -7.18 -0.45 -18.69
C MET A 258 -6.16 0.16 -17.73
N ILE A 259 -5.10 -0.58 -17.42
CA ILE A 259 -3.96 -0.10 -16.63
C ILE A 259 -2.88 0.35 -17.60
N TYR A 260 -2.41 1.59 -17.48
CA TYR A 260 -1.23 2.05 -18.20
C TYR A 260 0.03 1.55 -17.47
N LEU A 261 0.80 0.69 -18.13
CA LEU A 261 2.02 0.12 -17.55
C LEU A 261 3.22 1.06 -17.72
N GLY A 262 3.27 1.81 -18.82
CA GLY A 262 4.52 2.43 -19.27
C GLY A 262 5.44 1.37 -19.86
N GLU A 263 6.75 1.52 -19.68
CA GLU A 263 7.72 0.50 -20.07
C GLU A 263 7.54 -0.78 -19.24
N SER A 264 7.72 -1.93 -19.87
CA SER A 264 7.56 -3.23 -19.20
C SER A 264 8.66 -3.44 -18.16
N GLN A 265 8.28 -3.99 -17.00
CA GLN A 265 9.24 -4.41 -15.98
C GLN A 265 9.70 -5.86 -16.19
N ILE A 266 9.08 -6.59 -17.12
CA ILE A 266 9.30 -8.02 -17.38
C ILE A 266 10.02 -8.22 -18.73
N GLU A 267 9.52 -7.55 -19.78
CA GLU A 267 10.07 -7.61 -21.13
C GLU A 267 11.07 -6.46 -21.36
N LYS A 268 12.23 -6.79 -21.94
CA LYS A 268 13.23 -5.79 -22.32
C LYS A 268 12.83 -5.12 -23.64
N SER A 269 11.98 -4.11 -23.54
CA SER A 269 11.51 -3.30 -24.67
C SER A 269 11.34 -1.85 -24.24
N ALA A 270 11.66 -0.92 -25.15
CA ALA A 270 11.37 0.51 -24.96
C ALA A 270 9.90 0.87 -25.29
N ALA A 271 9.10 -0.10 -25.74
CA ALA A 271 7.69 0.11 -25.97
C ALA A 271 6.95 0.35 -24.66
N ARG A 272 5.88 1.15 -24.75
CA ARG A 272 4.98 1.42 -23.63
C ARG A 272 3.72 0.60 -23.82
N TYR A 273 3.25 0.00 -22.74
CA TYR A 273 2.15 -0.96 -22.78
C TYR A 273 0.96 -0.51 -21.94
N LEU A 274 -0.20 -1.06 -22.28
CA LEU A 274 -1.35 -1.14 -21.41
C LEU A 274 -1.63 -2.61 -21.10
N VAL A 275 -2.34 -2.88 -20.01
CA VAL A 275 -2.88 -4.21 -19.71
C VAL A 275 -4.33 -4.11 -19.26
N TYR A 276 -5.16 -5.03 -19.72
CA TYR A 276 -6.56 -5.10 -19.32
C TYR A 276 -7.14 -6.50 -19.49
N HIS A 277 -8.21 -6.76 -18.76
CA HIS A 277 -9.02 -7.96 -18.92
C HIS A 277 -10.19 -7.68 -19.88
N THR A 278 -10.48 -8.57 -20.83
CA THR A 278 -11.53 -8.38 -21.85
C THR A 278 -12.96 -8.51 -21.33
N GLY A 279 -13.12 -8.80 -20.03
CA GLY A 279 -14.40 -9.16 -19.41
C GLY A 279 -14.75 -10.65 -19.59
N PRO A 280 -15.94 -11.06 -19.11
CA PRO A 280 -16.35 -12.46 -18.98
C PRO A 280 -16.60 -13.18 -20.32
N GLY A 281 -16.55 -12.47 -21.45
CA GLY A 281 -16.66 -13.06 -22.78
C GLY A 281 -15.41 -13.88 -23.12
N PRO A 282 -14.38 -13.30 -23.78
CA PRO A 282 -13.15 -14.02 -24.10
C PRO A 282 -12.37 -14.49 -22.85
N ASP A 283 -12.55 -13.82 -21.71
CA ASP A 283 -11.83 -14.10 -20.45
C ASP A 283 -10.29 -14.09 -20.63
N GLU A 284 -9.82 -13.10 -21.39
CA GLU A 284 -8.43 -12.91 -21.76
C GLU A 284 -7.85 -11.69 -21.06
N ILE A 285 -6.54 -11.73 -20.79
CA ILE A 285 -5.76 -10.55 -20.47
C ILE A 285 -5.00 -10.15 -21.74
N ARG A 286 -5.16 -8.89 -22.16
CA ARG A 286 -4.49 -8.33 -23.32
C ARG A 286 -3.46 -7.30 -22.89
N ARG A 287 -2.37 -7.21 -23.63
CA ARG A 287 -1.26 -6.30 -23.35
C ARG A 287 -0.76 -5.57 -24.62
N PRO A 288 -1.58 -4.71 -25.25
CA PRO A 288 -1.14 -3.97 -26.43
C PRO A 288 -0.11 -2.91 -26.06
N THR A 289 0.75 -2.58 -27.03
CA THR A 289 1.51 -1.34 -27.00
C THR A 289 0.58 -0.13 -27.11
N VAL A 290 1.05 1.03 -26.67
CA VAL A 290 0.36 2.31 -26.87
C VAL A 290 0.09 2.56 -28.36
N GLU A 291 1.04 2.22 -29.23
CA GLU A 291 0.92 2.41 -30.68
C GLU A 291 -0.17 1.53 -31.29
N GLU A 292 -0.24 0.25 -30.91
CA GLU A 292 -1.31 -0.66 -31.34
C GLU A 292 -2.69 -0.18 -30.85
N LEU A 293 -2.77 0.31 -29.61
CA LEU A 293 -4.04 0.80 -29.06
C LEU A 293 -4.52 2.09 -29.75
N LEU A 294 -3.60 2.98 -30.14
CA LEU A 294 -3.94 4.19 -30.91
C LEU A 294 -4.47 3.88 -32.31
N HIS A 295 -4.06 2.75 -32.89
CA HIS A 295 -4.50 2.27 -34.21
C HIS A 295 -5.51 1.13 -34.13
N PHE A 296 -6.12 0.90 -32.95
CA PHE A 296 -7.04 -0.21 -32.75
C PHE A 296 -8.19 -0.18 -33.77
N PRO A 297 -8.63 -1.30 -34.36
CA PRO A 297 -9.59 -1.29 -35.47
C PRO A 297 -10.87 -0.53 -35.15
N GLU A 298 -11.46 -0.77 -33.98
CA GLU A 298 -12.65 -0.10 -33.49
C GLU A 298 -12.30 1.26 -32.83
N PRO A 299 -12.72 2.40 -33.41
CA PRO A 299 -12.32 3.73 -32.93
C PRO A 299 -12.72 4.05 -31.49
N GLU A 300 -13.79 3.43 -30.99
CA GLU A 300 -14.29 3.58 -29.62
C GLU A 300 -13.28 3.15 -28.54
N TRP A 301 -12.33 2.28 -28.88
CA TRP A 301 -11.28 1.82 -27.97
C TRP A 301 -10.01 2.65 -28.03
N ARG A 302 -9.90 3.61 -28.95
CA ARG A 302 -8.71 4.44 -29.09
C ARG A 302 -8.69 5.52 -28.00
N PRO A 303 -7.61 5.69 -27.23
CA PRO A 303 -7.49 6.70 -26.16
C PRO A 303 -7.19 8.10 -26.72
N LEU A 304 -8.06 8.57 -27.62
CA LEU A 304 -7.94 9.88 -28.27
C LEU A 304 -8.74 10.95 -27.49
N PRO A 305 -8.23 12.18 -27.36
CA PRO A 305 -8.93 13.26 -26.66
C PRO A 305 -10.37 13.47 -27.15
N ASP A 306 -10.62 13.34 -28.45
CA ASP A 306 -11.94 13.59 -29.05
C ASP A 306 -12.85 12.35 -29.06
N ASN A 307 -12.36 11.18 -28.62
CA ASN A 307 -13.19 9.98 -28.54
C ASN A 307 -14.19 10.09 -27.37
N PRO A 308 -15.52 10.19 -27.61
CA PRO A 308 -16.50 10.36 -26.54
C PRO A 308 -16.61 9.14 -25.60
N ARG A 309 -16.12 7.98 -26.05
CA ARG A 309 -16.08 6.74 -25.25
C ARG A 309 -14.95 6.76 -24.25
N PHE A 310 -13.82 7.39 -24.58
CA PHE A 310 -12.70 7.53 -23.67
C PHE A 310 -13.03 8.59 -22.63
N LEU A 311 -13.08 8.21 -21.35
CA LEU A 311 -13.36 9.14 -20.24
C LEU A 311 -12.10 9.90 -19.81
N GLY A 312 -10.93 9.34 -20.10
CA GLY A 312 -9.63 9.95 -19.81
C GLY A 312 -8.71 9.02 -19.01
N VAL A 313 -7.58 9.59 -18.64
CA VAL A 313 -6.59 9.03 -17.72
C VAL A 313 -6.92 9.51 -16.31
N TYR A 314 -6.91 8.57 -15.38
CA TYR A 314 -7.25 8.74 -13.98
C TYR A 314 -6.13 8.20 -13.10
N ARG A 315 -5.90 8.82 -11.95
CA ARG A 315 -4.88 8.42 -10.99
C ARG A 315 -5.50 8.09 -9.66
N TRP A 316 -4.94 7.10 -8.98
CA TRP A 316 -5.37 6.69 -7.64
C TRP A 316 -5.36 7.85 -6.65
N ASN A 317 -6.40 7.96 -5.83
CA ASN A 317 -6.47 8.96 -4.76
C ASN A 317 -5.41 8.70 -3.69
N ILE A 318 -4.98 7.45 -3.51
CA ILE A 318 -3.85 7.09 -2.64
C ILE A 318 -2.54 7.78 -3.05
N LEU A 319 -2.40 8.18 -4.32
CA LEU A 319 -1.20 8.86 -4.88
C LEU A 319 -1.39 10.37 -5.02
N ARG A 320 -2.50 10.91 -4.51
CA ARG A 320 -2.80 12.33 -4.64
C ARG A 320 -2.15 13.09 -3.49
N THR A 321 -1.16 13.91 -3.82
CA THR A 321 -0.56 14.85 -2.86
C THR A 321 -1.58 15.92 -2.49
N THR A 322 -1.80 16.09 -1.19
CA THR A 322 -2.55 17.22 -0.63
C THR A 322 -1.56 18.29 -0.19
N SER A 323 -1.82 19.54 -0.59
CA SER A 323 -1.02 20.72 -0.19
C SER A 323 -1.60 21.36 1.06
#